data_AF-A0A399HY66-F1
#
_entry.id   AF-A0A399HY66-F1
#
_cell.length_a   1.000
_cell.length_b   1.000
_cell.length_c   1.000
_cell.angle_alpha   90.00
_cell.angle_beta   90.00
_cell.angle_gamma   90.00
#
_symmetry.space_group_name_H-M   'P 1'
#
loop_
_entity.id
_entity.type
_entity.pdbx_description
1 polymer ?
#
loop_
_entity_poly.entity_id
_entity_poly.type
_entity_poly.pdbx_seq_one_letter_code
_entity_poly.pdbx_strand_id
1 'polypeptide(L)'
;MQRQPRITKFVDSLRKLPEGESIEQSKLDDYLQPWGFTIYRTYYGPGSDEQWDKLLQKIATSVKHRLDAHRGSNEDPAMIAKAEELFRLDARSDPAVLDGLTLEEVRQLYHDGTGGQPLNKDKGPWRIFILVDADVLASPELGMIKCVAADYDAVAAVPKNPRFGPQRYYGWLTMSSERVLSLWFELEMYFFEEIGNSTAGGPGAWWDPDK
;
A
#
# COMPACT_ATOMS: atom_id res chain seq x y z
N MET A 1 14.76 29.60 -1.72
CA MET A 1 13.59 28.74 -1.95
C MET A 1 13.75 27.54 -1.01
N GLN A 2 13.10 27.55 0.16
CA GLN A 2 13.23 26.47 1.14
C GLN A 2 12.48 25.23 0.64
N ARG A 3 13.19 24.10 0.55
CA ARG A 3 12.61 22.80 0.21
C ARG A 3 11.82 22.34 1.43
N GLN A 4 10.49 22.28 1.34
CA GLN A 4 9.67 21.79 2.45
C GLN A 4 10.09 20.37 2.86
N PRO A 5 10.02 20.03 4.16
CA PRO A 5 10.32 18.68 4.65
C PRO A 5 9.39 17.61 4.02
N ARG A 6 9.91 16.40 3.79
CA ARG A 6 9.23 15.28 3.10
C ARG A 6 7.98 14.84 3.86
N ILE A 7 8.01 14.79 5.20
CA ILE A 7 6.85 14.40 6.02
C ILE A 7 5.79 15.50 6.05
N THR A 8 6.19 16.77 6.06
CA THR A 8 5.22 17.88 5.98
C THR A 8 4.43 17.83 4.68
N LYS A 9 5.13 17.68 3.54
CA LYS A 9 4.47 17.51 2.23
C LYS A 9 3.57 16.29 2.18
N PHE A 10 4.01 15.18 2.77
CA PHE A 10 3.23 13.97 2.85
C PHE A 10 1.94 14.18 3.65
N VAL A 11 1.99 14.76 4.85
CA VAL A 11 0.78 15.03 5.64
C VAL A 11 -0.15 15.99 4.90
N ASP A 12 0.40 17.01 4.24
CA ASP A 12 -0.39 17.92 3.41
C ASP A 12 -1.08 17.19 2.23
N SER A 13 -0.44 16.18 1.63
CA SER A 13 -1.00 15.37 0.53
C SER A 13 -2.18 14.50 0.97
N LEU A 14 -2.34 14.26 2.27
CA LEU A 14 -3.46 13.47 2.82
C LEU A 14 -4.77 14.25 2.92
N ARG A 15 -4.76 15.58 2.73
CA ARG A 15 -5.98 16.40 2.84
C ARG A 15 -6.88 16.24 1.61
N LYS A 16 -8.17 16.00 1.85
CA LYS A 16 -9.22 16.02 0.82
C LYS A 16 -10.07 17.27 0.98
N LEU A 17 -9.65 18.37 0.34
CA LEU A 17 -10.35 19.65 0.43
C LEU A 17 -11.59 19.66 -0.48
N PRO A 18 -12.73 20.22 -0.04
CA PRO A 18 -13.87 20.51 -0.90
C PRO A 18 -13.49 21.45 -2.04
N GLU A 19 -14.00 21.17 -3.23
CA GLU A 19 -13.76 21.99 -4.41
C GLU A 19 -14.42 23.37 -4.27
N GLY A 20 -13.64 24.43 -4.53
CA GLY A 20 -14.18 25.79 -4.63
C GLY A 20 -14.38 26.55 -3.31
N GLU A 21 -14.00 25.98 -2.17
CA GLU A 21 -14.13 26.64 -0.87
C GLU A 21 -12.78 27.11 -0.31
N SER A 22 -12.74 28.34 0.22
CA SER A 22 -11.59 28.83 0.98
C SER A 22 -11.67 28.31 2.42
N ILE A 23 -10.73 27.45 2.79
CA ILE A 23 -10.70 26.84 4.13
C ILE A 23 -9.73 27.61 5.03
N GLU A 24 -10.19 27.92 6.24
CA GLU A 24 -9.35 28.48 7.30
C GLU A 24 -8.23 27.52 7.66
N GLN A 25 -7.00 28.03 7.82
CA GLN A 25 -5.83 27.20 8.09
C GLN A 25 -5.98 26.34 9.36
N SER A 26 -6.72 26.83 10.36
CA SER A 26 -7.04 26.12 11.61
C SER A 26 -7.95 24.90 11.43
N LYS A 27 -8.66 24.79 10.31
CA LYS A 27 -9.58 23.67 10.01
C LYS A 27 -9.02 22.67 9.02
N LEU A 28 -7.81 22.88 8.52
CA LEU A 28 -7.20 21.99 7.52
C LEU A 28 -7.05 20.54 8.03
N ASP A 29 -6.98 20.36 9.34
CA ASP A 29 -6.86 19.06 9.96
C ASP A 29 -8.16 18.25 9.90
N ASP A 30 -9.32 18.90 9.82
CA ASP A 30 -10.63 18.25 9.69
C ASP A 30 -10.77 17.50 8.36
N TYR A 31 -9.92 17.83 7.38
CA TYR A 31 -9.92 17.26 6.04
C TYR A 31 -8.85 16.18 5.84
N LEU A 32 -8.06 15.86 6.86
CA LEU A 32 -7.07 14.80 6.79
C LEU A 32 -7.74 13.44 6.65
N GLN A 33 -7.29 12.69 5.65
CA GLN A 33 -7.74 11.33 5.43
C GLN A 33 -6.73 10.33 6.01
N PRO A 34 -7.19 9.18 6.50
CA PRO A 34 -6.28 8.09 6.85
C PRO A 34 -5.48 7.65 5.62
N TRP A 35 -4.32 7.06 5.89
CA TRP A 35 -3.44 6.48 4.86
C TRP A 35 -3.02 5.07 5.25
N GLY A 36 -2.50 4.33 4.29
CA GLY A 36 -2.20 2.90 4.41
C GLY A 36 -3.04 2.08 3.45
N PHE A 37 -3.10 0.77 3.63
CA PHE A 37 -3.66 -0.14 2.63
C PHE A 37 -4.68 -1.10 3.22
N THR A 38 -5.60 -1.54 2.36
CA THR A 38 -6.46 -2.67 2.67
C THR A 38 -5.65 -3.95 2.57
N ILE A 39 -5.78 -4.85 3.54
CA ILE A 39 -5.07 -6.13 3.58
C ILE A 39 -6.10 -7.25 3.61
N TYR A 40 -6.03 -8.17 2.65
CA TYR A 40 -6.90 -9.34 2.58
C TYR A 40 -6.13 -10.61 2.93
N ARG A 41 -6.65 -11.36 3.92
CA ARG A 41 -6.18 -12.71 4.22
C ARG A 41 -7.02 -13.75 3.49
N THR A 42 -6.38 -14.62 2.72
CA THR A 42 -7.06 -15.71 1.99
C THR A 42 -6.67 -17.11 2.45
N TYR A 43 -5.74 -17.23 3.40
CA TYR A 43 -5.31 -18.52 3.94
C TYR A 43 -5.61 -18.68 5.42
N TYR A 44 -6.31 -19.77 5.78
CA TYR A 44 -6.80 -20.07 7.13
C TYR A 44 -6.34 -21.44 7.66
N GLY A 45 -5.19 -21.94 7.20
CA GLY A 45 -4.63 -23.22 7.67
C GLY A 45 -4.06 -23.18 9.10
N PRO A 46 -3.56 -24.31 9.63
CA PRO A 46 -3.04 -24.38 10.99
C PRO A 46 -1.95 -23.35 11.29
N GLY A 47 -2.07 -22.64 12.41
CA GLY A 47 -1.10 -21.61 12.85
C GLY A 47 -1.17 -20.28 12.09
N SER A 48 -2.02 -20.17 11.08
CA SER A 48 -2.12 -18.95 10.25
C SER A 48 -2.69 -17.74 11.00
N ASP A 49 -3.51 -17.94 12.03
CA ASP A 49 -4.04 -16.84 12.87
C ASP A 49 -2.91 -16.10 13.61
N GLU A 50 -1.99 -16.85 14.22
CA GLU A 50 -0.85 -16.26 14.93
C GLU A 50 0.10 -15.54 13.95
N GLN A 51 0.32 -16.11 12.76
CA GLN A 51 1.16 -15.47 11.74
C GLN A 51 0.51 -14.21 11.17
N TRP A 52 -0.82 -14.21 10.99
CA TRP A 52 -1.58 -13.06 10.57
C TRP A 52 -1.43 -11.89 11.56
N ASP A 53 -1.67 -12.13 12.85
CA ASP A 53 -1.55 -11.10 13.88
C ASP A 53 -0.12 -10.55 13.97
N LYS A 54 0.88 -11.45 13.91
CA LYS A 54 2.30 -11.06 13.89
C LYS A 54 2.64 -10.22 12.67
N LEU A 55 2.10 -10.52 11.50
CA LEU A 55 2.35 -9.77 10.27
C LEU A 55 1.80 -8.35 10.39
N LEU A 56 0.55 -8.20 10.85
CA LEU A 56 -0.07 -6.89 11.06
C LEU A 56 0.72 -6.05 12.06
N GLN A 57 1.12 -6.66 13.19
CA GLN A 57 1.95 -6.00 14.18
C GLN A 57 3.32 -5.58 13.62
N LYS A 58 3.95 -6.45 12.83
CA LYS A 58 5.25 -6.17 12.19
C LYS A 58 5.14 -4.97 11.27
N ILE A 59 4.16 -4.94 10.36
CA ILE A 59 3.94 -3.82 9.45
C ILE A 59 3.74 -2.51 10.23
N ALA A 60 2.84 -2.51 11.22
CA ALA A 60 2.55 -1.32 12.02
C ALA A 60 3.79 -0.81 12.77
N THR A 61 4.55 -1.73 13.38
CA THR A 61 5.77 -1.39 14.12
C THR A 61 6.85 -0.85 13.20
N SER A 62 7.04 -1.43 12.01
CA SER A 62 8.01 -0.96 11.03
C SER A 62 7.65 0.41 10.46
N VAL A 63 6.36 0.67 10.20
CA VAL A 63 5.90 2.00 9.76
C VAL A 63 6.22 3.04 10.82
N LYS A 64 5.86 2.78 12.08
CA LYS A 64 6.17 3.66 13.21
C LYS A 64 7.68 3.91 13.32
N HIS A 65 8.48 2.85 13.31
CA HIS A 65 9.94 2.97 13.40
C HIS A 65 10.53 3.83 12.27
N ARG A 66 10.04 3.69 11.04
CA ARG A 66 10.51 4.49 9.90
C ARG A 66 10.04 5.94 9.96
N LEU A 67 8.84 6.21 10.46
CA LEU A 67 8.40 7.58 10.73
C LEU A 67 9.27 8.21 11.83
N ASP A 68 9.57 7.47 12.89
CA ASP A 68 10.43 7.93 13.98
C ASP A 68 11.86 8.23 13.52
N ALA A 69 12.39 7.48 12.55
CA ALA A 69 13.69 7.78 11.94
C ALA A 69 13.75 9.18 11.29
N HIS A 70 12.61 9.76 10.91
CA HIS A 70 12.54 11.13 10.40
C HIS A 70 12.60 12.19 11.51
N ARG A 71 12.35 11.85 12.78
CA ARG A 71 12.39 12.83 13.90
C ARG A 71 13.79 13.42 14.13
N GLY A 72 14.83 12.69 13.76
CA GLY A 72 16.23 13.16 13.86
C GLY A 72 16.66 14.11 12.73
N SER A 73 15.76 14.44 11.81
CA SER A 73 16.02 15.34 10.67
C SER A 73 15.36 16.72 10.87
N ASN A 74 15.46 17.63 9.89
CA ASN A 74 14.77 18.94 9.92
C ASN A 74 13.24 18.84 9.70
N GLU A 75 12.63 17.70 10.01
CA GLU A 75 11.19 17.44 9.89
C GLU A 75 10.47 17.89 11.16
N ASP A 76 9.24 18.37 11.02
CA ASP A 76 8.41 18.78 12.15
C ASP A 76 7.92 17.55 12.94
N PRO A 77 8.28 17.41 14.24
CA PRO A 77 7.81 16.30 15.06
C PRO A 77 6.28 16.19 15.15
N ALA A 78 5.55 17.32 15.05
CA ALA A 78 4.08 17.31 15.05
C ALA A 78 3.52 16.67 13.77
N MET A 79 4.17 16.90 12.62
CA MET A 79 3.78 16.26 11.36
C MET A 79 4.09 14.76 11.36
N ILE A 80 5.18 14.34 12.00
CA ILE A 80 5.49 12.91 12.18
C ILE A 80 4.44 12.23 13.06
N ALA A 81 4.08 12.84 14.18
CA ALA A 81 3.03 12.31 15.06
C ALA A 81 1.69 12.18 14.34
N LYS A 82 1.33 13.17 13.51
CA LYS A 82 0.10 13.14 12.71
C LYS A 82 0.14 12.08 11.61
N ALA A 83 1.26 11.93 10.93
CA ALA A 83 1.47 10.82 9.99
C ALA A 83 1.29 9.46 10.68
N GLU A 84 1.83 9.27 11.88
CA GLU A 84 1.65 8.04 12.66
C GLU A 84 0.18 7.83 13.05
N GLU A 85 -0.50 8.87 13.53
CA GLU A 85 -1.91 8.81 13.94
C GLU A 85 -2.86 8.43 12.79
N LEU A 86 -2.60 8.94 11.58
CA LEU A 86 -3.42 8.69 10.40
C LEU A 86 -3.17 7.33 9.74
N PHE A 87 -2.13 6.60 10.15
CA PHE A 87 -1.83 5.30 9.58
C PHE A 87 -2.90 4.26 9.94
N ARG A 88 -3.39 3.54 8.94
CA ARG A 88 -4.40 2.49 9.08
C ARG A 88 -4.05 1.28 8.22
N LEU A 89 -4.21 0.10 8.80
CA LEU A 89 -4.33 -1.16 8.07
C LEU A 89 -5.80 -1.56 8.11
N ASP A 90 -6.47 -1.54 6.97
CA ASP A 90 -7.84 -2.08 6.83
C ASP A 90 -7.73 -3.59 6.66
N ALA A 91 -7.60 -4.30 7.79
CA ALA A 91 -7.34 -5.73 7.85
C ALA A 91 -8.64 -6.54 7.71
N ARG A 92 -8.75 -7.33 6.63
CA ARG A 92 -9.93 -8.13 6.28
C ARG A 92 -9.58 -9.62 6.31
N SER A 93 -10.25 -10.35 7.20
CA SER A 93 -9.93 -11.74 7.53
C SER A 93 -11.19 -12.56 7.87
N ASP A 94 -12.29 -12.36 7.13
CA ASP A 94 -13.48 -13.21 7.26
C ASP A 94 -13.32 -14.50 6.42
N PRO A 95 -13.13 -15.68 7.04
CA PRO A 95 -12.94 -16.93 6.31
C PRO A 95 -14.16 -17.33 5.49
N ALA A 96 -15.38 -16.93 5.88
CA ALA A 96 -16.59 -17.27 5.12
C ALA A 96 -16.64 -16.60 3.74
N VAL A 97 -15.90 -15.50 3.58
CA VAL A 97 -15.84 -14.71 2.36
C VAL A 97 -14.51 -14.89 1.63
N LEU A 98 -13.40 -15.03 2.36
CA LEU A 98 -12.06 -14.89 1.80
C LEU A 98 -11.25 -16.19 1.70
N ASP A 99 -11.66 -17.28 2.35
CA ASP A 99 -10.86 -18.51 2.37
C ASP A 99 -10.69 -19.09 0.96
N GLY A 100 -9.44 -19.35 0.59
CA GLY A 100 -9.07 -19.94 -0.70
C GLY A 100 -9.21 -19.02 -1.91
N LEU A 101 -9.58 -17.75 -1.73
CA LEU A 101 -9.72 -16.84 -2.87
C LEU A 101 -8.39 -16.58 -3.58
N THR A 102 -8.46 -16.59 -4.91
CA THR A 102 -7.37 -16.19 -5.80
C THR A 102 -7.18 -14.68 -5.81
N LEU A 103 -6.01 -14.23 -6.30
CA LEU A 103 -5.69 -12.82 -6.44
C LEU A 103 -6.74 -12.07 -7.30
N GLU A 104 -7.23 -12.68 -8.38
CA GLU A 104 -8.23 -12.07 -9.26
C GLU A 104 -9.61 -11.98 -8.59
N GLU A 105 -10.00 -12.97 -7.81
CA GLU A 105 -11.25 -12.91 -7.02
C GLU A 105 -11.18 -11.82 -5.95
N VAL A 106 -10.02 -11.63 -5.31
CA VAL A 106 -9.82 -10.52 -4.35
C VAL A 106 -9.84 -9.16 -5.06
N ARG A 107 -9.34 -9.04 -6.30
CA ARG A 107 -9.52 -7.80 -7.10
C ARG A 107 -11.00 -7.50 -7.31
N GLN A 108 -11.80 -8.51 -7.64
CA GLN A 108 -13.24 -8.32 -7.83
C GLN A 108 -13.91 -7.86 -6.51
N LEU A 109 -13.58 -8.49 -5.38
CA LEU A 109 -14.09 -8.06 -4.07
C LEU A 109 -13.70 -6.61 -3.73
N TYR A 110 -12.48 -6.20 -4.06
CA TYR A 110 -12.03 -4.82 -3.88
C TYR A 110 -12.92 -3.83 -4.64
N HIS A 111 -13.23 -4.13 -5.91
CA HIS A 111 -14.08 -3.27 -6.75
C HIS A 111 -15.52 -3.20 -6.24
N ASP A 112 -16.07 -4.36 -5.86
CA ASP A 112 -17.43 -4.48 -5.35
C ASP A 112 -17.60 -3.82 -3.96
N GLY A 113 -16.50 -3.61 -3.23
CA GLY A 113 -16.53 -3.07 -1.88
C GLY A 113 -17.14 -4.03 -0.86
N THR A 114 -16.99 -5.34 -1.11
CA THR A 114 -17.48 -6.39 -0.21
C THR A 114 -16.77 -6.30 1.15
N GLY A 115 -17.54 -6.32 2.24
CA GLY A 115 -17.01 -6.09 3.59
C GLY A 115 -16.75 -4.61 3.92
N GLY A 116 -17.17 -3.68 3.04
CA GLY A 116 -17.00 -2.24 3.22
C GLY A 116 -16.08 -1.62 2.15
N GLN A 117 -16.14 -0.29 2.01
CA GLN A 117 -15.30 0.41 1.04
C GLN A 117 -13.83 0.29 1.42
N PRO A 118 -12.95 -0.20 0.52
CA PRO A 118 -11.53 -0.32 0.80
C PRO A 118 -10.88 1.06 0.94
N LEU A 119 -9.78 1.10 1.69
CA LEU A 119 -8.93 2.29 1.72
C LEU A 119 -8.50 2.67 0.29
N ASN A 120 -8.43 3.98 0.06
CA ASN A 120 -7.95 4.59 -1.18
C ASN A 120 -8.76 4.30 -2.45
N LYS A 121 -10.01 3.83 -2.35
CA LYS A 121 -10.87 3.59 -3.54
C LYS A 121 -10.92 4.78 -4.52
N ASP A 122 -10.89 6.00 -3.99
CA ASP A 122 -10.96 7.24 -4.80
C ASP A 122 -9.57 7.86 -5.07
N LYS A 123 -8.48 7.21 -4.65
CA LYS A 123 -7.11 7.72 -4.80
C LYS A 123 -6.34 6.87 -5.81
N GLY A 124 -6.46 7.21 -7.10
CA GLY A 124 -5.95 6.45 -8.25
C GLY A 124 -4.63 5.68 -8.02
N PRO A 125 -3.48 6.35 -7.78
CA PRO A 125 -2.19 5.66 -7.60
C PRO A 125 -2.15 4.70 -6.41
N TRP A 126 -3.00 4.91 -5.40
CA TRP A 126 -3.06 4.11 -4.17
C TRP A 126 -4.18 3.07 -4.17
N ARG A 127 -4.85 2.82 -5.30
CA ARG A 127 -5.82 1.71 -5.48
C ARG A 127 -5.07 0.37 -5.55
N ILE A 128 -4.43 0.06 -4.43
CA ILE A 128 -3.58 -1.10 -4.18
C ILE A 128 -4.09 -1.77 -2.91
N PHE A 129 -4.05 -3.09 -2.87
CA PHE A 129 -4.25 -3.86 -1.65
C PHE A 129 -3.08 -4.80 -1.42
N ILE A 130 -2.93 -5.23 -0.17
CA ILE A 130 -1.97 -6.25 0.21
C ILE A 130 -2.72 -7.59 0.27
N LEU A 131 -2.22 -8.58 -0.46
CA LEU A 131 -2.73 -9.95 -0.41
C LEU A 131 -1.86 -10.78 0.53
N VAL A 132 -2.51 -11.48 1.46
CA VAL A 132 -1.87 -12.36 2.44
C VAL A 132 -2.44 -13.76 2.25
N ASP A 133 -1.76 -14.50 1.38
CA ASP A 133 -2.05 -15.90 1.10
C ASP A 133 -1.06 -16.83 1.84
N ALA A 134 -1.10 -18.12 1.52
CA ALA A 134 -0.26 -19.13 2.15
C ALA A 134 1.24 -18.81 2.02
N ASP A 135 1.68 -18.29 0.88
CA ASP A 135 3.11 -17.98 0.65
C ASP A 135 3.59 -16.84 1.57
N VAL A 136 2.74 -15.83 1.77
CA VAL A 136 3.06 -14.70 2.65
C VAL A 136 3.18 -15.16 4.09
N LEU A 137 2.22 -15.96 4.57
CA LEU A 137 2.22 -16.45 5.95
C LEU A 137 3.28 -17.53 6.21
N ALA A 138 3.73 -18.23 5.18
CA ALA A 138 4.86 -19.15 5.25
C ALA A 138 6.23 -18.45 5.07
N SER A 139 6.25 -17.16 4.74
CA SER A 139 7.51 -16.45 4.47
C SER A 139 8.38 -16.35 5.73
N PRO A 140 9.71 -16.55 5.62
CA PRO A 140 10.62 -16.45 6.76
C PRO A 140 10.48 -15.09 7.45
N GLU A 141 10.28 -15.13 8.78
CA GLU A 141 10.09 -13.95 9.63
C GLU A 141 8.97 -13.01 9.16
N LEU A 142 8.02 -13.49 8.34
CA LEU A 142 6.98 -12.65 7.72
C LEU A 142 7.60 -11.49 6.94
N GLY A 143 8.72 -11.79 6.27
CA GLY A 143 9.56 -10.83 5.57
C GLY A 143 9.03 -10.38 4.21
N MET A 144 7.98 -11.01 3.68
CA MET A 144 7.44 -10.73 2.35
C MET A 144 5.94 -10.44 2.42
N ILE A 145 5.46 -9.48 1.63
CA ILE A 145 4.04 -9.23 1.35
C ILE A 145 3.81 -9.08 -0.15
N LYS A 146 2.59 -9.37 -0.62
CA LYS A 146 2.18 -9.19 -2.03
C LYS A 146 1.38 -7.90 -2.15
N CYS A 147 1.85 -6.94 -2.94
CA CYS A 147 1.14 -5.69 -3.24
C CYS A 147 0.51 -5.79 -4.61
N VAL A 148 -0.79 -5.53 -4.71
CA VAL A 148 -1.60 -5.83 -5.89
C VAL A 148 -2.31 -4.55 -6.35
N ALA A 149 -2.13 -4.17 -7.61
CA ALA A 149 -2.97 -3.15 -8.25
C ALA A 149 -4.39 -3.69 -8.38
N ALA A 150 -5.37 -2.96 -7.85
CA ALA A 150 -6.76 -3.34 -7.99
C ALA A 150 -7.23 -3.25 -9.44
N ASP A 151 -6.78 -2.23 -10.18
CA ASP A 151 -7.25 -1.90 -11.54
C ASP A 151 -6.41 -2.52 -12.66
N TYR A 152 -5.59 -3.53 -12.36
CA TYR A 152 -4.76 -4.15 -13.38
C TYR A 152 -5.59 -4.91 -14.42
N ASP A 153 -5.42 -4.57 -15.68
CA ASP A 153 -5.98 -5.27 -16.84
C ASP A 153 -4.88 -6.03 -17.57
N ALA A 154 -4.91 -7.36 -17.45
CA ALA A 154 -3.93 -8.24 -18.09
C ALA A 154 -3.93 -8.14 -19.63
N VAL A 155 -5.07 -7.88 -20.25
CA VAL A 155 -5.20 -7.77 -21.71
C VAL A 155 -4.58 -6.45 -22.18
N ALA A 156 -4.84 -5.36 -21.45
CA ALA A 156 -4.27 -4.06 -21.76
C ALA A 156 -2.74 -4.02 -21.54
N ALA A 157 -2.22 -4.80 -20.59
CA ALA A 157 -0.81 -4.85 -20.24
C ALA A 157 0.08 -5.59 -21.27
N VAL A 158 -0.50 -6.35 -22.20
CA VAL A 158 0.27 -7.05 -23.24
C VAL A 158 0.83 -6.03 -24.25
N PRO A 159 2.16 -5.95 -24.46
CA PRO A 159 2.75 -5.01 -25.41
C PRO A 159 2.24 -5.26 -26.83
N LYS A 160 1.57 -4.26 -27.42
CA LYS A 160 1.05 -4.34 -28.80
C LYS A 160 2.14 -4.29 -29.86
N ASN A 161 3.32 -3.76 -29.53
CA ASN A 161 4.45 -3.63 -30.43
C ASN A 161 5.67 -4.42 -29.90
N PRO A 162 6.13 -5.46 -30.62
CA PRO A 162 7.24 -6.32 -30.20
C PRO A 162 8.57 -5.58 -29.96
N ARG A 163 8.74 -4.37 -30.52
CA ARG A 163 9.94 -3.55 -30.30
C ARG A 163 10.10 -3.07 -28.86
N PHE A 164 9.03 -3.05 -28.07
CA PHE A 164 9.09 -2.66 -26.66
C PHE A 164 9.46 -3.82 -25.72
N GLY A 165 9.76 -4.99 -26.29
CA GLY A 165 10.17 -6.17 -25.53
C GLY A 165 9.00 -6.90 -24.86
N PRO A 166 9.30 -7.88 -23.99
CA PRO A 166 8.26 -8.65 -23.30
C PRO A 166 7.53 -7.79 -22.28
N GLN A 167 6.35 -8.24 -21.87
CA GLN A 167 5.62 -7.69 -20.74
C GLN A 167 6.49 -7.75 -19.47
N ARG A 168 6.56 -6.63 -18.74
CA ARG A 168 7.36 -6.50 -17.52
C ARG A 168 6.51 -6.36 -16.27
N TYR A 169 5.32 -5.80 -16.40
CA TYR A 169 4.40 -5.59 -15.28
C TYR A 169 3.19 -6.53 -15.35
N TYR A 170 2.88 -7.16 -14.22
CA TYR A 170 1.84 -8.19 -14.10
C TYR A 170 0.75 -7.83 -13.06
N GLY A 171 0.67 -6.56 -12.67
CA GLY A 171 -0.38 -6.09 -11.76
C GLY A 171 -0.13 -6.34 -10.28
N TRP A 172 1.00 -6.96 -9.93
CA TRP A 172 1.40 -7.16 -8.54
C TRP A 172 2.91 -7.38 -8.43
N LEU A 173 3.44 -7.10 -7.24
CA LEU A 173 4.84 -7.29 -6.87
C LEU A 173 4.94 -7.83 -5.43
N THR A 174 6.09 -8.37 -5.08
CA THR A 174 6.43 -8.70 -3.69
C THR A 174 7.35 -7.65 -3.12
N MET A 175 7.27 -7.40 -1.82
CA MET A 175 8.20 -6.50 -1.13
C MET A 175 8.34 -6.90 0.33
N SER A 176 9.32 -6.30 1.01
CA SER A 176 9.43 -6.45 2.45
C SER A 176 8.23 -5.84 3.19
N SER A 177 7.70 -6.56 4.19
CA SER A 177 6.64 -6.07 5.08
C SER A 177 7.02 -4.76 5.80
N GLU A 178 8.31 -4.47 5.89
CA GLU A 178 8.83 -3.26 6.51
C GLU A 178 8.80 -2.04 5.60
N ARG A 179 8.47 -2.19 4.30
CA ARG A 179 8.59 -1.14 3.27
C ARG A 179 7.28 -0.45 2.91
N VAL A 180 6.22 -0.65 3.70
CA VAL A 180 4.90 -0.05 3.45
C VAL A 180 4.95 1.48 3.36
N LEU A 181 5.68 2.15 4.26
CA LEU A 181 5.86 3.61 4.18
C LEU A 181 6.61 4.04 2.91
N SER A 182 7.65 3.29 2.54
CA SER A 182 8.41 3.56 1.31
C SER A 182 7.53 3.43 0.07
N LEU A 183 6.69 2.39 -0.01
CA LEU A 183 5.76 2.21 -1.13
C LEU A 183 4.82 3.40 -1.23
N TRP A 184 4.26 3.85 -0.10
CA TRP A 184 3.38 5.01 -0.09
C TRP A 184 4.05 6.25 -0.69
N PHE A 185 5.29 6.53 -0.31
CA PHE A 185 6.04 7.68 -0.82
C PHE A 185 6.40 7.55 -2.30
N GLU A 186 6.71 6.36 -2.81
CA GLU A 186 6.96 6.19 -4.23
C GLU A 186 5.70 6.42 -5.07
N LEU A 187 4.52 6.05 -4.55
CA LEU A 187 3.24 6.28 -5.22
C LEU A 187 2.83 7.76 -5.30
N GLU A 188 3.47 8.65 -4.53
CA GLU A 188 3.33 10.10 -4.72
C GLU A 188 4.01 10.58 -6.00
N MET A 189 5.01 9.85 -6.49
CA MET A 189 5.87 10.25 -7.62
C MET A 189 5.68 9.39 -8.87
N TYR A 190 5.32 8.11 -8.69
CA TYR A 190 5.29 7.11 -9.75
C TYR A 190 3.99 6.31 -9.71
N PHE A 191 3.50 5.91 -10.87
CA PHE A 191 2.46 4.89 -10.93
C PHE A 191 3.02 3.53 -10.50
N PHE A 192 2.17 2.70 -9.92
CA PHE A 192 2.56 1.36 -9.49
C PHE A 192 3.07 0.47 -10.65
N GLU A 193 2.58 0.72 -11.87
CA GLU A 193 3.11 0.11 -13.09
C GLU A 193 4.57 0.52 -13.36
N GLU A 194 4.93 1.79 -13.16
CA GLU A 194 6.31 2.27 -13.36
C GLU A 194 7.26 1.67 -12.32
N ILE A 195 6.79 1.57 -11.08
CA ILE A 195 7.49 0.85 -10.01
C ILE A 195 7.72 -0.61 -10.44
N GLY A 196 6.66 -1.31 -10.87
CA GLY A 196 6.76 -2.69 -11.31
C GLY A 196 7.67 -2.88 -12.54
N ASN A 197 7.59 -1.99 -13.53
CA ASN A 197 8.41 -2.05 -14.75
C ASN A 197 9.91 -1.85 -14.49
N SER A 198 10.26 -1.18 -13.40
CA SER A 198 11.66 -1.01 -12.97
C SER A 198 12.19 -2.21 -12.17
N THR A 199 11.31 -3.07 -11.64
CA THR A 199 11.71 -4.30 -10.96
C THR A 199 12.12 -5.39 -11.95
N ALA A 200 13.23 -6.08 -11.67
CA ALA A 200 13.63 -7.26 -12.41
C ALA A 200 12.87 -8.49 -11.88
N GLY A 201 12.06 -9.13 -12.73
CA GLY A 201 11.35 -10.35 -12.39
C GLY A 201 10.03 -10.44 -13.12
N GLY A 202 9.51 -11.65 -13.32
CA GLY A 202 8.18 -11.86 -13.89
C GLY A 202 7.07 -11.50 -12.89
N PRO A 203 5.91 -12.18 -12.94
CA PRO A 203 4.84 -11.99 -11.96
C PRO A 203 5.36 -12.10 -10.53
N GLY A 204 5.06 -11.11 -9.69
CA GLY A 204 5.49 -11.11 -8.29
C GLY A 204 6.94 -10.70 -8.05
N ALA A 205 7.56 -10.00 -9.00
CA ALA A 205 8.91 -9.45 -8.87
C ALA A 205 9.15 -8.80 -7.50
N TRP A 206 10.34 -8.98 -6.95
CA TRP A 206 10.72 -8.37 -5.69
C TRP A 206 11.07 -6.90 -5.89
N TRP A 207 10.32 -6.02 -5.24
CA TRP A 207 10.57 -4.60 -5.19
C TRP A 207 11.35 -4.22 -3.92
N ASP A 208 12.42 -3.46 -4.11
CA ASP A 208 13.22 -2.86 -3.06
C ASP A 208 13.49 -1.39 -3.40
N PRO A 209 12.98 -0.43 -2.61
CA PRO A 209 13.16 1.00 -2.89
C PRO A 209 14.62 1.48 -2.79
N ASP A 210 15.51 0.70 -2.16
CA ASP A 210 16.90 1.09 -1.94
C ASP A 210 17.87 0.53 -3.01
N LYS A 211 17.35 -0.15 -4.05
CA LYS A 211 18.13 -0.77 -5.13
C LYS A 211 18.06 -0.03 -6.45
#